data_AF-A0A7S3G7P8-F1
#
_entry.id   AF-A0A7S3G7P8-F1
#
_cell.length_a   1.000
_cell.length_b   1.000
_cell.length_c   1.000
_cell.angle_alpha   90.00
_cell.angle_beta   90.00
_cell.angle_gamma   90.00
#
_symmetry.space_group_name_H-M   'P 1'
#
loop_
_entity.id
_entity.type
_entity.pdbx_description
1 polymer ?
#
loop_
_entity_poly.entity_id
_entity_poly.type
_entity_poly.pdbx_seq_one_letter_code
_entity_poly.pdbx_strand_id
1 'polypeptide(L)'
;DELEQPPVSSELSNASNISAVSQVSNASKNEGKKWNDRDMPSVWQSYLDKLDKQAQKEAQKRVMMPRKLQKVIKTIYWGKIKADRVDDAEGNARQSLAEFVVDFFYNQYGLRSLAEKYLIEFIMSLKKWSPSVLKASLFSRFCGLLDCLSQDDLDLCMYFLSCCPAGQRETPKNSR
;
A
#
# COMPACT_ATOMS: atom_id res chain seq x y z
N ASP A 1 63.24 -2.83 23.82
CA ASP A 1 63.21 -1.41 24.18
C ASP A 1 62.91 -0.57 22.96
N GLU A 2 61.64 -0.23 22.76
CA GLU A 2 61.15 1.15 22.60
C GLU A 2 59.64 1.07 22.39
N LEU A 3 58.91 1.53 23.41
CA LEU A 3 57.47 1.68 23.46
C LEU A 3 57.09 3.01 22.80
N GLU A 4 56.53 3.00 21.60
CA GLU A 4 55.79 4.16 21.09
C GLU A 4 54.33 4.06 21.51
N GLN A 5 53.96 4.85 22.50
CA GLN A 5 52.57 5.17 22.83
C GLN A 5 52.04 6.26 21.88
N PRO A 6 50.76 6.22 21.47
CA PRO A 6 50.15 7.30 20.71
C PRO A 6 49.77 8.50 21.62
N PRO A 7 49.82 9.75 21.13
CA PRO A 7 49.35 10.89 21.90
C PRO A 7 47.82 10.96 21.96
N VAL A 8 47.38 11.33 23.16
CA VAL A 8 46.01 11.46 23.67
C VAL A 8 45.28 12.66 23.07
N SER A 9 43.97 12.48 22.90
CA SER A 9 42.95 13.45 22.51
C SER A 9 43.03 14.80 23.25
N SER A 10 42.74 15.90 22.53
CA SER A 10 42.10 17.06 23.13
C SER A 10 41.03 17.63 22.19
N GLU A 11 39.83 17.69 22.75
CA GLU A 11 38.58 18.16 22.19
C GLU A 11 38.43 19.69 22.31
N LEU A 12 37.51 20.21 21.48
CA LEU A 12 36.71 21.43 21.67
C LEU A 12 37.37 22.81 21.42
N SER A 13 37.08 23.38 20.25
CA SER A 13 36.27 24.61 20.17
C SER A 13 36.03 24.98 18.71
N ASN A 14 34.77 24.97 18.26
CA ASN A 14 34.19 26.03 17.43
C ASN A 14 32.70 25.76 17.22
N ALA A 15 31.93 26.05 18.26
CA ALA A 15 30.54 26.46 18.09
C ALA A 15 30.54 27.90 17.59
N SER A 16 30.04 28.13 16.37
CA SER A 16 29.34 29.34 15.93
C SER A 16 29.25 29.33 14.40
N ASN A 17 28.13 28.83 13.87
CA ASN A 17 27.44 29.40 12.70
C ASN A 17 26.19 28.58 12.40
N ILE A 18 25.20 28.70 13.29
CA ILE A 18 23.80 28.40 12.96
C ILE A 18 23.12 29.75 12.76
N SER A 19 23.22 30.29 11.55
CA SER A 19 22.33 31.36 11.07
C SER A 19 22.44 31.46 9.56
N ALA A 20 21.61 30.70 8.85
CA ALA A 20 21.09 30.99 7.50
C ALA A 20 20.44 29.73 6.87
N VAL A 21 19.38 29.20 7.47
CA VAL A 21 18.38 28.42 6.70
C VAL A 21 17.02 28.94 7.10
N SER A 22 16.66 30.09 6.52
CA SER A 22 15.29 30.56 6.45
C SER A 22 14.96 30.74 4.98
N GLN A 23 13.88 30.06 4.56
CA GLN A 23 13.18 30.22 3.28
C GLN A 23 13.95 29.62 2.09
N VAL A 24 13.53 28.49 1.54
CA VAL A 24 12.42 28.44 0.59
C VAL A 24 11.43 27.32 0.91
N SER A 25 10.25 27.75 1.31
CA SER A 25 8.99 27.04 1.18
C SER A 25 8.70 26.73 -0.29
N ASN A 26 9.01 25.51 -0.73
CA ASN A 26 8.37 24.92 -1.90
C ASN A 26 7.47 23.78 -1.40
N ALA A 27 6.32 24.16 -0.84
CA ALA A 27 5.16 23.30 -0.86
C ALA A 27 4.79 23.11 -2.33
N SER A 28 5.39 22.09 -2.95
CA SER A 28 5.03 21.67 -4.29
C SER A 28 3.53 21.40 -4.27
N LYS A 29 2.79 22.19 -5.05
CA LYS A 29 1.37 21.98 -5.29
C LYS A 29 1.24 20.55 -5.81
N ASN A 30 0.87 19.62 -4.93
CA ASN A 30 0.43 18.29 -5.32
C ASN A 30 -0.94 18.49 -5.99
N GLU A 31 -0.93 18.95 -7.23
CA GLU A 31 -2.08 18.82 -8.12
C GLU A 31 -2.24 17.32 -8.32
N GLY A 32 -3.02 16.70 -7.43
CA GLY A 32 -3.17 15.26 -7.37
C GLY A 32 -3.55 14.75 -8.75
N LYS A 33 -2.65 13.97 -9.36
CA LYS A 33 -2.87 13.36 -10.67
C LYS A 33 -4.21 12.62 -10.62
N LYS A 34 -5.18 13.14 -11.37
CA LYS A 34 -6.52 12.58 -11.42
C LYS A 34 -6.42 11.21 -12.07
N TRP A 35 -7.03 10.20 -11.43
CA TRP A 35 -7.09 8.84 -11.94
C TRP A 35 -7.60 8.83 -13.39
N ASN A 36 -6.77 8.34 -14.32
CA ASN A 36 -7.14 8.10 -15.71
C ASN A 36 -7.35 6.59 -15.91
N ASP A 37 -8.53 6.20 -16.37
CA ASP A 37 -8.84 4.78 -16.62
C ASP A 37 -7.94 4.15 -17.71
N ARG A 38 -7.29 4.99 -18.54
CA ARG A 38 -6.31 4.58 -19.56
C ARG A 38 -4.93 4.25 -18.98
N ASP A 39 -4.59 4.77 -17.81
CA ASP A 39 -3.28 4.59 -17.16
C ASP A 39 -3.29 3.43 -16.16
N MET A 40 -4.38 2.65 -16.15
CA MET A 40 -4.56 1.48 -15.30
C MET A 40 -3.51 0.40 -15.64
N PRO A 41 -2.75 -0.15 -14.67
CA PRO A 41 -1.81 -1.23 -14.94
C PRO A 41 -2.47 -2.43 -15.64
N SER A 42 -1.71 -3.09 -16.53
CA SER A 42 -2.19 -4.21 -17.35
C SER A 42 -2.83 -5.33 -16.53
N VAL A 43 -2.29 -5.57 -15.32
CA VAL A 43 -2.85 -6.50 -14.32
C VAL A 43 -4.35 -6.22 -14.15
N TRP A 44 -4.71 -4.99 -13.77
CA TRP A 44 -6.10 -4.59 -13.56
C TRP A 44 -6.94 -4.57 -14.83
N GLN A 45 -6.38 -4.14 -15.97
CA GLN A 45 -7.09 -4.15 -17.26
C GLN A 45 -7.50 -5.57 -17.65
N SER A 46 -6.56 -6.52 -17.55
CA SER A 46 -6.80 -7.93 -17.88
C SER A 46 -7.88 -8.56 -17.01
N TYR A 47 -8.07 -8.08 -15.78
CA TYR A 47 -9.15 -8.53 -14.90
C TYR A 47 -10.47 -7.86 -15.23
N LEU A 48 -10.48 -6.54 -15.49
CA LEU A 48 -11.70 -5.81 -15.83
C LEU A 48 -12.31 -6.25 -17.17
N ASP A 49 -11.48 -6.60 -18.15
CA ASP A 49 -11.93 -7.03 -19.49
C ASP A 49 -12.60 -8.42 -19.48
N LYS A 50 -12.29 -9.25 -18.49
CA LYS A 50 -12.89 -10.59 -18.33
C LYS A 50 -14.28 -10.56 -17.69
N LEU A 51 -14.77 -9.39 -17.29
CA LEU A 51 -16.01 -9.24 -16.55
C LEU A 51 -17.22 -9.08 -17.46
N ASP A 52 -18.36 -9.58 -17.00
CA ASP A 52 -19.64 -9.24 -17.62
C ASP A 52 -19.88 -7.71 -17.55
N LYS A 53 -20.07 -7.08 -18.71
CA LYS A 53 -20.17 -5.62 -18.84
C LYS A 53 -21.34 -5.05 -18.03
N GLN A 54 -22.43 -5.80 -17.88
CA GLN A 54 -23.59 -5.38 -17.09
C GLN A 54 -23.28 -5.41 -15.60
N ALA A 55 -22.66 -6.47 -15.10
CA ALA A 55 -22.17 -6.57 -13.72
C ALA A 55 -21.14 -5.47 -13.41
N GLN A 56 -20.26 -5.15 -14.36
CA GLN A 56 -19.28 -4.08 -14.23
C GLN A 56 -19.97 -2.72 -14.04
N LYS A 57 -20.95 -2.39 -14.90
CA LYS A 57 -21.69 -1.12 -14.82
C LYS A 57 -22.47 -0.97 -13.52
N GLU A 58 -23.08 -2.05 -13.01
CA GLU A 58 -23.82 -2.03 -11.75
C GLU A 58 -22.89 -1.92 -10.53
N ALA A 59 -21.75 -2.62 -10.54
CA ALA A 59 -20.75 -2.52 -9.47
C ALA A 59 -20.05 -1.15 -9.46
N GLN A 60 -19.85 -0.53 -10.63
CA GLN A 60 -19.29 0.83 -10.74
C GLN A 60 -20.12 1.90 -10.03
N LYS A 61 -21.43 1.68 -9.89
CA LYS A 61 -22.32 2.57 -9.14
C LYS A 61 -22.15 2.43 -7.62
N ARG A 62 -21.54 1.35 -7.15
CA ARG A 62 -21.36 1.05 -5.73
C ARG A 62 -19.99 1.51 -5.26
N VAL A 63 -19.99 2.23 -4.15
CA VAL A 63 -18.76 2.72 -3.50
C VAL A 63 -18.86 2.45 -2.01
N MET A 64 -17.87 1.73 -1.48
CA MET A 64 -17.68 1.51 -0.05
C MET A 64 -17.50 2.84 0.67
N MET A 65 -18.05 2.95 1.88
CA MET A 65 -17.78 4.07 2.76
C MET A 65 -16.32 4.06 3.24
N PRO A 66 -15.72 5.22 3.55
CA PRO A 66 -14.29 5.33 3.89
C PRO A 66 -13.85 4.38 5.00
N ARG A 67 -14.67 4.24 6.05
CA ARG A 67 -14.37 3.33 7.17
C ARG A 67 -14.31 1.87 6.75
N LYS A 68 -15.21 1.42 5.85
CA LYS A 68 -15.21 0.06 5.31
C LYS A 68 -13.99 -0.15 4.42
N LEU A 69 -13.73 0.79 3.49
CA LEU A 69 -12.57 0.75 2.61
C LEU A 69 -11.26 0.60 3.39
N GLN A 70 -11.06 1.44 4.41
CA GLN A 70 -9.84 1.38 5.24
C GLN A 70 -9.68 0.07 6.00
N LYS A 71 -10.78 -0.57 6.41
CA LYS A 71 -10.74 -1.90 7.03
C LYS A 71 -10.30 -2.95 6.01
N VAL A 72 -10.88 -2.93 4.81
CA VAL A 72 -10.50 -3.85 3.73
C VAL A 72 -9.02 -3.68 3.36
N ILE A 73 -8.55 -2.45 3.17
CA ILE A 73 -7.12 -2.15 2.93
C ILE A 73 -6.23 -2.75 4.03
N LYS A 74 -6.60 -2.54 5.30
CA LYS A 74 -5.84 -3.10 6.44
C LYS A 74 -5.82 -4.64 6.37
N THR A 75 -6.95 -5.28 6.08
CA THR A 75 -7.03 -6.75 5.95
C THR A 75 -6.15 -7.25 4.81
N ILE A 76 -6.13 -6.57 3.66
CA ILE A 76 -5.27 -6.93 2.53
C ILE A 76 -3.80 -6.84 2.92
N TYR A 77 -3.37 -5.74 3.56
CA TYR A 77 -1.99 -5.62 4.02
C TYR A 77 -1.58 -6.75 4.96
N TRP A 78 -2.44 -7.12 5.92
CA TRP A 78 -2.15 -8.24 6.81
C TRP A 78 -2.11 -9.59 6.07
N GLY A 79 -2.99 -9.79 5.10
CA GLY A 79 -2.94 -10.96 4.23
C GLY A 79 -1.62 -11.03 3.47
N LYS A 80 -1.19 -9.91 2.90
CA LYS A 80 0.04 -9.81 2.11
C LYS A 80 1.29 -10.04 2.96
N ILE A 81 1.37 -9.42 4.14
CA ILE A 81 2.46 -9.67 5.11
C ILE A 81 2.59 -11.16 5.44
N LYS A 82 1.46 -11.86 5.61
CA LYS A 82 1.48 -13.30 5.88
C LYS A 82 1.95 -14.11 4.68
N ALA A 83 1.44 -13.78 3.49
CA ALA A 83 1.84 -14.45 2.24
C ALA A 83 3.34 -14.25 1.96
N ASP A 84 3.83 -13.01 2.05
CA ASP A 84 5.24 -12.68 1.81
C ASP A 84 6.18 -13.41 2.77
N ARG A 85 5.80 -13.58 4.03
CA ARG A 85 6.58 -14.37 5.00
C ARG A 85 6.68 -15.85 4.62
N VAL A 86 5.64 -16.41 4.02
CA VAL A 86 5.66 -17.79 3.51
C VAL A 86 6.53 -17.86 2.27
N ASP A 87 6.36 -16.94 1.32
CA ASP A 87 7.18 -16.87 0.12
C ASP A 87 8.68 -16.73 0.47
N ASP A 88 9.02 -15.87 1.43
CA ASP A 88 10.40 -15.70 1.92
C ASP A 88 10.97 -16.98 2.54
N ALA A 89 10.16 -17.71 3.32
CA ALA A 89 10.58 -18.94 3.98
C ALA A 89 10.77 -20.10 2.99
N GLU A 90 9.97 -20.13 1.93
CA GLU A 90 10.03 -21.12 0.86
C GLU A 90 11.00 -20.75 -0.27
N GLY A 91 11.53 -19.52 -0.28
CA GLY A 91 12.39 -19.01 -1.34
C GLY A 91 11.65 -18.67 -2.64
N ASN A 92 10.33 -18.46 -2.56
CA ASN A 92 9.50 -18.03 -3.69
C ASN A 92 9.63 -16.52 -3.92
N ALA A 93 9.45 -16.10 -5.18
CA ALA A 93 9.35 -14.68 -5.49
C ALA A 93 8.03 -14.11 -4.94
N ARG A 94 8.11 -13.02 -4.18
CA ARG A 94 6.92 -12.31 -3.71
C ARG A 94 6.12 -11.77 -4.89
N GLN A 95 4.81 -11.99 -4.84
CA GLN A 95 3.87 -11.40 -5.80
C GLN A 95 3.74 -9.87 -5.62
N SER A 96 3.38 -9.12 -6.67
CA SER A 96 3.07 -7.70 -6.50
C SER A 96 1.81 -7.46 -5.65
N LEU A 97 1.66 -6.29 -5.04
CA LEU A 97 0.44 -5.97 -4.27
C LEU A 97 -0.82 -6.01 -5.15
N ALA A 98 -0.73 -5.56 -6.41
CA ALA A 98 -1.87 -5.52 -7.32
C ALA A 98 -2.40 -6.93 -7.62
N GLU A 99 -1.53 -7.87 -7.96
CA GLU A 99 -1.92 -9.25 -8.21
C GLU A 99 -2.44 -9.92 -6.92
N PHE A 100 -1.78 -9.68 -5.78
CA PHE A 100 -2.24 -10.20 -4.49
C PHE A 100 -3.65 -9.74 -4.12
N VAL A 101 -4.00 -8.47 -4.39
CA VAL A 101 -5.36 -7.97 -4.13
C VAL A 101 -6.39 -8.79 -4.90
N VAL A 102 -6.09 -9.12 -6.15
CA VAL A 102 -7.03 -9.87 -6.97
C VAL A 102 -7.23 -11.27 -6.41
N ASP A 103 -6.14 -11.97 -6.11
CA ASP A 103 -6.19 -13.30 -5.49
C ASP A 103 -6.87 -13.26 -4.12
N PHE A 104 -6.65 -12.21 -3.33
CA PHE A 104 -7.32 -11.98 -2.05
C PHE A 104 -8.85 -11.97 -2.22
N PHE A 105 -9.39 -11.24 -3.21
CA PHE A 105 -10.83 -11.22 -3.46
C PHE A 105 -11.34 -12.57 -3.97
N TYR A 106 -10.61 -13.26 -4.86
CA TYR A 106 -11.02 -14.59 -5.33
C TYR A 106 -11.07 -15.62 -4.20
N ASN A 107 -10.05 -15.64 -3.34
CA ASN A 107 -9.97 -16.56 -2.20
C ASN A 107 -11.00 -16.25 -1.11
N GLN A 108 -11.39 -14.99 -0.94
CA GLN A 108 -12.30 -14.57 0.14
C GLN A 108 -13.78 -14.90 -0.14
N TYR A 109 -14.21 -14.88 -1.41
CA TYR A 109 -15.64 -14.97 -1.76
C TYR A 109 -16.06 -16.31 -2.38
N GLY A 110 -15.13 -17.17 -2.82
CA GLY A 110 -15.38 -18.52 -3.32
C GLY A 110 -16.13 -18.61 -4.67
N LEU A 111 -17.04 -17.67 -4.94
CA LEU A 111 -17.67 -17.47 -6.24
C LEU A 111 -16.97 -16.34 -6.99
N ARG A 112 -16.42 -16.67 -8.16
CA ARG A 112 -15.73 -15.74 -9.08
C ARG A 112 -16.55 -14.49 -9.36
N SER A 113 -17.82 -14.62 -9.75
CA SER A 113 -18.67 -13.48 -10.09
C SER A 113 -18.95 -12.54 -8.91
N LEU A 114 -18.90 -13.05 -7.68
CA LEU A 114 -19.06 -12.25 -6.47
C LEU A 114 -17.76 -11.53 -6.10
N ALA A 115 -16.64 -12.23 -6.18
CA ALA A 115 -15.30 -11.66 -5.97
C ALA A 115 -15.07 -10.46 -6.91
N GLU A 116 -15.40 -10.62 -8.18
CA GLU A 116 -15.24 -9.59 -9.22
C GLU A 116 -16.09 -8.34 -8.94
N LYS A 117 -17.35 -8.52 -8.51
CA LYS A 117 -18.22 -7.39 -8.13
C LYS A 117 -17.62 -6.60 -6.96
N TYR A 118 -17.13 -7.29 -5.94
CA TYR A 118 -16.50 -6.64 -4.78
C TYR A 118 -15.16 -6.00 -5.12
N LEU A 119 -14.40 -6.60 -6.04
CA LEU A 119 -13.16 -6.03 -6.56
C LEU A 119 -13.42 -4.72 -7.30
N ILE A 120 -14.42 -4.68 -8.19
CA ILE A 120 -14.82 -3.43 -8.86
C ILE A 120 -15.27 -2.38 -7.84
N GLU A 121 -16.16 -2.75 -6.90
CA GLU A 121 -16.61 -1.85 -5.83
C GLU A 121 -15.42 -1.27 -5.05
N PHE A 122 -14.41 -2.10 -4.77
CA PHE A 122 -13.18 -1.70 -4.08
C PHE A 122 -12.34 -0.72 -4.91
N ILE A 123 -12.09 -1.01 -6.20
CA ILE A 123 -11.35 -0.12 -7.11
C ILE A 123 -12.06 1.24 -7.24
N MET A 124 -13.39 1.25 -7.37
CA MET A 124 -14.18 2.49 -7.46
C MET A 124 -14.15 3.29 -6.15
N SER A 125 -14.05 2.58 -5.03
CA SER A 125 -13.89 3.18 -3.72
C SER A 125 -12.51 3.82 -3.56
N LEU A 126 -11.44 3.18 -4.03
CA LEU A 126 -10.12 3.79 -4.09
C LEU A 126 -10.17 5.05 -4.95
N LYS A 127 -10.71 4.98 -6.18
CA LYS A 127 -10.85 6.15 -7.06
C LYS A 127 -11.60 7.31 -6.41
N LYS A 128 -12.68 7.04 -5.68
CA LYS A 128 -13.46 8.09 -4.99
C LYS A 128 -12.73 8.70 -3.79
N TRP A 129 -12.07 7.88 -2.98
CA TRP A 129 -11.58 8.29 -1.66
C TRP A 129 -10.09 8.62 -1.60
N SER A 130 -9.28 8.22 -2.59
CA SER A 130 -7.85 8.52 -2.63
C SER A 130 -7.49 10.01 -2.54
N PRO A 131 -8.29 10.97 -3.04
CA PRO A 131 -8.02 12.39 -2.83
C PRO A 131 -8.18 12.87 -1.38
N SER A 132 -9.01 12.21 -0.56
CA SER A 132 -9.39 12.68 0.79
C SER A 132 -8.96 11.74 1.93
N VAL A 133 -8.58 10.50 1.62
CA VAL A 133 -8.21 9.48 2.61
C VAL A 133 -6.78 9.03 2.31
N LEU A 134 -5.84 9.45 3.17
CA LEU A 134 -4.40 9.15 3.00
C LEU A 134 -4.12 7.66 2.82
N LYS A 135 -4.78 6.79 3.59
CA LYS A 135 -4.62 5.33 3.47
C LYS A 135 -5.07 4.80 2.11
N ALA A 136 -6.15 5.34 1.55
CA ALA A 136 -6.62 4.96 0.22
C ALA A 136 -5.65 5.49 -0.85
N SER A 137 -5.18 6.72 -0.70
CA SER A 137 -4.16 7.33 -1.57
C SER A 137 -2.89 6.49 -1.65
N LEU A 138 -2.32 6.17 -0.48
CA LEU A 138 -1.09 5.40 -0.38
C LEU A 138 -1.26 3.99 -0.95
N PHE A 139 -2.36 3.32 -0.61
CA PHE A 139 -2.68 2.00 -1.15
C PHE A 139 -2.82 2.02 -2.67
N SER A 140 -3.50 3.03 -3.23
CA SER A 140 -3.63 3.21 -4.68
C SER A 140 -2.28 3.34 -5.37
N ARG A 141 -1.32 4.05 -4.77
CA ARG A 141 0.04 4.20 -5.31
C ARG A 141 0.80 2.87 -5.34
N PHE A 142 0.71 2.06 -4.28
CA PHE A 142 1.32 0.73 -4.25
C PHE A 142 0.66 -0.26 -5.21
N CYS A 143 -0.62 -0.09 -5.52
CA CYS A 143 -1.32 -0.86 -6.55
C CYS A 143 -1.04 -0.37 -7.99
N GLY A 144 -0.22 0.67 -8.16
CA GLY A 144 0.06 1.29 -9.45
C GLY A 144 -1.13 2.04 -10.07
N LEU A 145 -2.14 2.40 -9.28
CA LEU A 145 -3.36 3.10 -9.72
C LEU A 145 -3.18 4.64 -9.74
N LEU A 146 -2.11 5.12 -9.13
CA LEU A 146 -1.67 6.51 -9.07
C LEU A 146 -0.15 6.53 -9.32
N ASP A 147 0.53 7.63 -9.01
CA ASP A 147 2.00 7.71 -9.11
C ASP A 147 2.65 6.59 -8.28
N CYS A 148 3.21 5.60 -8.99
CA CYS A 148 3.70 4.35 -8.42
C CYS A 148 4.78 4.60 -7.38
N LEU A 149 4.68 3.88 -6.26
CA LEU A 149 5.74 3.77 -5.27
C LEU A 149 6.55 2.52 -5.51
N SER A 150 7.80 2.49 -5.04
CA SER A 150 8.68 1.35 -5.20
C SER A 150 8.25 0.16 -4.34
N GLN A 151 8.80 -1.02 -4.64
CA GLN A 151 8.61 -2.20 -3.78
C GLN A 151 9.25 -1.97 -2.39
N ASP A 152 10.37 -1.26 -2.31
CA ASP A 152 11.03 -0.96 -1.04
C ASP A 152 10.15 -0.09 -0.12
N ASP A 153 9.42 0.88 -0.70
CA ASP A 153 8.45 1.70 0.02
C ASP A 153 7.30 0.86 0.58
N LEU A 154 6.86 -0.15 -0.17
CA LEU A 154 5.82 -1.07 0.24
C LEU A 154 6.29 -1.95 1.40
N ASP A 155 7.48 -2.52 1.28
CA ASP A 155 8.09 -3.38 2.29
C ASP A 155 8.31 -2.60 3.59
N LEU A 156 8.80 -1.36 3.52
CA LEU A 156 8.93 -0.48 4.67
C LEU A 156 7.58 -0.19 5.34
N CYS A 157 6.54 0.11 4.53
CA CYS A 157 5.18 0.32 5.04
C CYS A 157 4.65 -0.92 5.75
N MET A 158 4.82 -2.10 5.16
CA MET A 158 4.40 -3.38 5.72
C MET A 158 5.16 -3.75 6.98
N TYR A 159 6.46 -3.46 7.04
CA TYR A 159 7.28 -3.63 8.24
C TYR A 159 6.69 -2.84 9.42
N PHE A 160 6.45 -1.53 9.23
CA PHE A 160 5.83 -0.69 10.27
C PHE A 160 4.44 -1.17 10.69
N LEU A 161 3.63 -1.64 9.73
CA LEU A 161 2.32 -2.22 10.03
C LEU A 161 2.44 -3.51 10.87
N SER A 162 3.46 -4.33 10.62
CA SER A 162 3.71 -5.58 11.33
C SER A 162 4.19 -5.35 12.77
N CYS A 163 4.92 -4.26 13.03
CA CYS A 163 5.38 -3.88 14.36
C CYS A 163 4.27 -3.29 15.24
N CYS A 164 3.13 -2.90 14.68
CA CYS A 164 2.06 -2.24 15.42
C CYS A 164 1.07 -3.26 16.05
N PRO A 165 1.00 -3.40 17.39
CA PRO A 165 0.17 -4.42 18.06
C PRO A 165 -1.34 -4.25 17.84
N ALA A 166 -1.78 -3.09 17.35
CA ALA A 166 -3.20 -2.79 17.10
C ALA A 166 -3.84 -3.60 15.94
N GLY A 167 -3.09 -4.52 15.31
CA GLY A 167 -3.53 -5.38 14.22
C GLY A 167 -4.11 -6.74 14.60
N GLN A 168 -3.77 -7.29 15.77
CA GLN A 168 -3.94 -8.72 16.07
C GLN A 168 -5.32 -9.15 16.63
N ARG A 169 -6.38 -8.35 16.47
CA ARG A 169 -7.73 -8.83 16.81
C ARG A 169 -8.31 -9.57 15.61
N GLU A 170 -7.85 -10.80 15.38
CA GLU A 170 -8.56 -11.73 14.52
C GLU A 170 -9.88 -12.07 15.19
N THR A 171 -11.00 -11.60 14.63
CA THR A 171 -12.30 -12.16 15.01
C THR A 171 -12.36 -13.57 14.46
N PRO A 172 -12.57 -14.61 15.29
CA PRO A 172 -12.67 -15.98 14.82
C PRO A 172 -13.75 -16.06 13.75
N LYS A 173 -13.42 -16.65 12.60
CA LYS A 173 -14.39 -16.97 11.55
C LYS A 173 -15.31 -18.05 12.14
N ASN A 174 -16.53 -17.66 12.52
CA ASN A 174 -17.57 -18.64 12.82
C ASN A 174 -17.91 -19.37 11.52
N SER A 175 -17.39 -20.58 11.39
CA SER A 175 -17.83 -21.57 10.41
C SER A 175 -19.31 -21.88 10.65
N ARG A 176 -20.14 -21.53 9.68
CA ARG A 176 -21.49 -22.09 9.49
C ARG A 176 -21.45 -23.01 8.30
#